data_AF-A0A0F9UFX4-F1
#
_entry.id   AF-A0A0F9UFX4-F1
#
_cell.length_a   1.000
_cell.length_b   1.000
_cell.length_c   1.000
_cell.angle_alpha   90.00
_cell.angle_beta   90.00
_cell.angle_gamma   90.00
#
_symmetry.space_group_name_H-M   'P 1'
#
loop_
_entity.id
_entity.type
_entity.pdbx_description
1 polymer ?
#
loop_
_entity_poly.entity_id
_entity_poly.type
_entity_poly.pdbx_seq_one_letter_code
_entity_poly.pdbx_strand_id
1 'polypeptide(L)'
;MIPWPWRRAGKPDLDAFFAELQQAHPGKKNYTKMDRYRDFKRVFQDNDQGRRVLYEILLLCHVTRPSAELAQFNPYETMFLDGESSIGMKIITIMGAEPSVRPTSTKETR
;
A
#
# COMPACT_ATOMS: atom_id res chain seq x y z
N MET A 1 22.39 -9.99 7.50
CA MET A 1 21.86 -11.01 6.58
C MET A 1 20.93 -11.88 7.41
N ILE A 2 19.62 -11.59 7.39
CA ILE A 2 18.64 -12.29 8.23
C ILE A 2 18.20 -13.54 7.47
N PRO A 3 18.28 -14.75 8.04
CA PRO A 3 17.91 -15.97 7.35
C PRO A 3 16.39 -16.07 7.23
N TRP A 4 15.90 -16.32 6.01
CA TRP A 4 14.48 -16.43 5.66
C TRP A 4 13.91 -17.78 6.15
N PRO A 5 12.94 -17.84 7.09
CA PRO A 5 12.53 -19.09 7.75
C PRO A 5 11.49 -19.93 7.00
N TRP A 6 11.24 -19.67 5.71
CA TRP A 6 10.13 -20.27 4.96
C TRP A 6 10.45 -21.64 4.36
N ARG A 7 10.84 -22.62 5.20
CA ARG A 7 10.85 -24.03 4.78
C ARG A 7 10.36 -24.96 5.89
N ARG A 8 9.05 -24.93 6.12
CA ARG A 8 8.28 -26.16 6.38
C ARG A 8 7.08 -26.15 5.44
N ALA A 9 6.92 -27.22 4.67
CA ALA A 9 5.78 -27.43 3.80
C ALA A 9 4.52 -27.55 4.68
N GLY A 10 3.86 -26.43 4.92
CA GLY A 10 2.65 -26.30 5.74
C GLY A 10 1.88 -25.06 5.30
N LYS A 11 0.61 -24.95 5.72
CA LYS A 11 -0.21 -23.76 5.46
C LYS A 11 0.55 -22.50 5.93
N PRO A 12 0.51 -21.40 5.16
CA PRO A 12 1.18 -20.17 5.56
C PRO A 12 0.63 -19.67 6.90
N ASP A 13 1.52 -19.42 7.85
CA ASP A 13 1.17 -18.81 9.14
C ASP A 13 1.05 -17.30 8.94
N LEU A 14 -0.20 -16.85 8.74
CA LEU A 14 -0.51 -15.45 8.49
C LEU A 14 -0.22 -14.58 9.70
N ASP A 15 -0.43 -15.09 10.92
CA ASP A 15 -0.24 -14.32 12.14
C ASP A 15 1.25 -14.05 12.38
N ALA A 16 2.10 -15.07 12.18
CA ALA A 16 3.55 -14.89 12.23
C ALA A 16 4.05 -13.91 11.17
N PHE A 17 3.51 -13.99 9.95
CA PHE A 17 3.84 -13.06 8.88
C PHE A 17 3.46 -11.61 9.23
N PHE A 18 2.24 -11.38 9.73
CA PHE A 18 1.82 -10.05 10.13
C PHE A 18 2.63 -9.50 11.31
N ALA A 19 3.00 -10.35 12.28
CA ALA A 19 3.86 -9.97 13.39
C ALA A 19 5.24 -9.50 12.92
N GLU A 20 5.84 -10.17 11.93
CA GLU A 20 7.11 -9.76 11.32
C GLU A 20 6.99 -8.40 10.61
N LEU A 21 5.95 -8.21 9.79
CA LEU A 21 5.70 -6.92 9.12
C LEU A 21 5.49 -5.78 10.13
N GLN A 22 4.81 -6.06 11.24
CA GLN A 22 4.57 -5.08 12.29
C GLN A 22 5.86 -4.65 12.98
N GLN A 23 6.84 -5.54 13.15
CA GLN A 23 8.14 -5.21 13.73
C GLN A 23 8.96 -4.25 12.83
N ALA A 24 8.80 -4.36 11.51
CA ALA A 24 9.47 -3.47 10.56
C ALA A 24 8.83 -2.07 10.50
N HIS A 25 7.58 -1.91 10.95
CA HIS A 25 6.89 -0.62 10.91
C HIS A 25 7.39 0.29 12.05
N PRO A 26 7.86 1.53 11.79
CA PRO A 26 8.45 2.40 12.81
C PRO A 26 7.45 2.99 13.84
N GLY A 27 6.24 2.42 13.93
CA GLY A 27 5.13 2.91 14.76
C GLY A 27 4.39 4.12 14.18
N LYS A 28 3.12 4.32 14.61
CA LYS A 28 2.24 5.39 14.09
C LYS A 28 2.72 6.82 14.40
N LYS A 29 3.46 7.00 15.50
CA LYS A 29 3.96 8.34 15.91
C LYS A 29 5.16 8.80 15.08
N ASN A 30 5.92 7.87 14.51
CA ASN A 30 7.18 8.16 13.81
C ASN A 30 7.12 7.88 12.30
N TYR A 31 5.98 7.40 11.77
CA TYR A 31 5.79 7.18 10.34
C TYR A 31 4.88 8.24 9.74
N THR A 32 5.47 9.32 9.22
CA THR A 32 4.71 10.45 8.69
C THR A 32 4.15 10.16 7.31
N LYS A 33 3.28 11.05 6.80
CA LYS A 33 2.80 10.98 5.41
C LYS A 33 3.96 11.12 4.41
N MET A 34 4.97 11.92 4.74
CA MET A 34 6.14 12.14 3.89
C MET A 34 7.04 10.90 3.86
N ASP A 35 7.25 10.24 5.01
CA ASP A 35 7.99 8.98 5.06
C ASP A 35 7.29 7.91 4.23
N ARG A 36 5.97 7.82 4.35
CA ARG A 36 5.16 6.89 3.55
C ARG A 36 5.28 7.15 2.04
N TYR A 37 5.21 8.40 1.62
CA TYR A 37 5.40 8.77 0.21
C TYR A 37 6.79 8.34 -0.29
N ARG A 38 7.84 8.65 0.48
CA ARG A 38 9.23 8.31 0.13
C ARG A 38 9.47 6.81 0.06
N ASP A 39 8.98 6.05 1.03
CA ASP A 39 9.15 4.60 1.06
C ASP A 39 8.42 3.93 -0.09
N PHE A 40 7.18 4.35 -0.39
CA PHE A 40 6.42 3.80 -1.53
C PHE A 40 7.09 4.14 -2.87
N LYS A 41 7.53 5.39 -3.05
CA LYS A 41 8.32 5.80 -4.23
C LYS A 41 9.56 4.94 -4.39
N ARG A 42 10.34 4.79 -3.32
CA ARG A 42 11.59 4.03 -3.31
C ARG A 42 11.38 2.56 -3.66
N VAL A 43 10.35 1.92 -3.09
CA VAL A 43 10.07 0.50 -3.32
C VAL A 43 9.54 0.25 -4.73
N PHE A 44 8.61 1.09 -5.21
CA PHE A 44 7.86 0.80 -6.43
C PHE A 44 8.36 1.51 -7.69
N GLN A 45 9.10 2.62 -7.60
CA GLN A 45 9.48 3.42 -8.78
C GLN A 45 10.98 3.42 -9.08
N ASP A 46 11.84 3.09 -8.12
CA ASP A 46 13.30 3.18 -8.31
C ASP A 46 13.87 2.14 -9.29
N ASN A 47 13.17 1.03 -9.52
CA ASN A 47 13.63 -0.02 -10.44
C ASN A 47 12.47 -0.74 -11.15
N ASP A 48 12.80 -1.49 -12.20
CA ASP A 48 11.83 -2.22 -13.03
C ASP A 48 11.10 -3.32 -12.26
N GLN A 49 11.76 -3.97 -11.30
CA GLN A 49 11.12 -5.00 -10.50
C GLN A 49 10.02 -4.40 -9.62
N GLY A 50 10.28 -3.27 -8.97
CA GLY A 50 9.30 -2.53 -8.18
C GLY A 50 8.10 -2.11 -9.03
N ARG A 51 8.34 -1.60 -10.24
CA ARG A 51 7.27 -1.21 -11.17
C ARG A 51 6.39 -2.39 -11.58
N ARG A 52 7.00 -3.55 -11.87
CA ARG A 52 6.25 -4.78 -12.18
C ARG A 52 5.40 -5.24 -11.00
N VAL A 53 5.97 -5.27 -9.79
CA VAL A 53 5.22 -5.66 -8.58
C VAL A 53 4.05 -4.71 -8.33
N LEU A 54 4.26 -3.39 -8.48
CA LEU A 54 3.18 -2.42 -8.35
C LEU A 54 2.07 -2.68 -9.37
N TYR A 55 2.43 -2.94 -10.63
CA TYR A 55 1.47 -3.25 -11.68
C TYR A 55 0.61 -4.48 -11.32
N GLU A 56 1.24 -5.57 -10.87
CA GLU A 56 0.52 -6.77 -10.42
C GLU A 56 -0.43 -6.49 -9.25
N ILE A 57 0.00 -5.72 -8.26
CA ILE A 57 -0.86 -5.32 -7.13
C ILE A 57 -2.08 -4.53 -7.63
N LEU A 58 -1.89 -3.58 -8.56
CA LEU A 58 -3.01 -2.79 -9.09
C LEU A 58 -3.97 -3.62 -9.94
N LEU A 59 -3.48 -4.65 -10.64
CA LEU A 59 -4.32 -5.61 -11.34
C LEU A 59 -5.14 -6.46 -10.37
N LEU A 60 -4.52 -6.98 -9.30
CA LEU A 60 -5.21 -7.72 -8.23
C LEU A 60 -6.26 -6.85 -7.53
N CYS A 61 -6.04 -5.54 -7.44
CA CYS A 61 -7.01 -4.61 -6.90
C CYS A 61 -8.06 -4.15 -7.92
N HIS A 62 -8.10 -4.68 -9.15
CA HIS A 62 -9.12 -4.34 -10.16
C HIS A 62 -9.22 -2.84 -10.54
N VAL A 63 -8.18 -2.03 -10.27
CA VAL A 63 -8.23 -0.56 -10.44
C VAL A 63 -8.54 -0.11 -11.86
N THR A 64 -8.22 -0.93 -12.86
CA THR A 64 -8.41 -0.60 -14.28
C THR A 64 -9.78 -0.97 -14.83
N ARG A 65 -10.67 -1.59 -14.06
CA ARG A 65 -11.97 -2.08 -14.56
C ARG A 65 -13.12 -1.73 -13.59
N PRO A 66 -14.31 -1.37 -14.09
CA PRO A 66 -15.46 -1.16 -13.23
C PRO A 66 -15.89 -2.45 -12.51
N SER A 67 -16.04 -2.39 -11.19
CA SER A 67 -16.47 -3.53 -10.35
C SER A 67 -17.83 -4.10 -10.79
N ALA A 68 -18.77 -3.24 -11.17
CA ALA A 68 -20.10 -3.65 -11.62
C ALA A 68 -20.08 -4.49 -12.90
N GLU A 69 -19.10 -4.23 -13.79
CA GLU A 69 -18.90 -4.97 -15.02
C GLU A 69 -18.29 -6.36 -14.72
N LEU A 70 -17.30 -6.40 -13.84
CA LEU A 70 -16.65 -7.65 -13.41
C LEU A 70 -17.62 -8.58 -12.67
N ALA A 71 -18.45 -8.01 -11.80
CA ALA A 71 -19.42 -8.73 -10.99
C ALA A 71 -20.69 -9.15 -11.76
N GLN A 72 -20.80 -8.84 -13.06
CA GLN A 72 -22.02 -9.09 -13.86
C GLN A 72 -23.30 -8.59 -13.17
N PHE A 73 -23.23 -7.41 -12.55
CA PHE A 73 -24.32 -6.80 -11.77
C PHE A 73 -24.74 -7.56 -10.50
N ASN A 74 -23.92 -8.50 -9.99
CA ASN A 74 -24.11 -9.08 -8.67
C ASN A 74 -23.71 -8.06 -7.58
N PRO A 75 -24.62 -7.63 -6.70
CA PRO A 75 -24.34 -6.59 -5.72
C PRO A 75 -23.31 -7.01 -4.66
N TYR A 76 -23.29 -8.28 -4.25
CA TYR A 76 -22.35 -8.76 -3.24
C TYR A 76 -20.91 -8.81 -3.76
N GLU A 77 -20.76 -9.30 -4.99
CA GLU A 77 -19.46 -9.36 -5.66
C GLU A 77 -18.95 -7.96 -6.02
N THR A 78 -19.84 -7.07 -6.46
CA THR A 78 -19.51 -5.65 -6.69
C THR A 78 -18.93 -5.00 -5.43
N MET A 79 -19.56 -5.21 -4.26
CA MET A 79 -19.09 -4.66 -3.00
C MET A 79 -17.71 -5.19 -2.59
N PHE A 80 -17.44 -6.47 -2.85
CA PHE A 80 -16.13 -7.07 -2.60
C PHE A 80 -15.03 -6.45 -3.48
N LEU A 81 -15.28 -6.39 -4.80
CA LEU A 81 -14.36 -5.81 -5.79
C LEU A 81 -14.13 -4.31 -5.58
N ASP A 82 -15.14 -3.56 -5.11
CA ASP A 82 -15.00 -2.16 -4.70
C ASP A 82 -14.07 -2.01 -3.50
N GLY A 83 -14.12 -2.96 -2.55
CA GLY A 83 -13.19 -3.03 -1.43
C GLY A 83 -11.75 -3.20 -1.87
N GLU A 84 -11.50 -4.10 -2.82
CA GLU A 84 -10.18 -4.34 -3.41
C GLU A 84 -9.68 -3.13 -4.21
N SER A 85 -10.55 -2.53 -5.03
CA SER A 85 -10.28 -1.30 -5.79
C SER A 85 -9.93 -0.13 -4.88
N SER A 86 -10.59 0.00 -3.74
CA SER A 86 -10.30 1.02 -2.74
C SER A 86 -8.85 0.92 -2.21
N ILE A 87 -8.32 -0.30 -2.06
CA ILE A 87 -6.93 -0.51 -1.61
C ILE A 87 -5.96 -0.05 -2.69
N GLY A 88 -6.15 -0.47 -3.94
CA GLY A 88 -5.31 -0.04 -5.07
C GLY A 88 -5.30 1.48 -5.25
N MET A 89 -6.47 2.12 -5.15
CA MET A 89 -6.60 3.58 -5.23
C MET A 89 -5.89 4.31 -4.09
N LYS A 90 -5.87 3.76 -2.87
CA LYS A 90 -5.08 4.33 -1.75
C LYS A 90 -3.58 4.28 -2.04
N ILE A 91 -3.08 3.19 -2.63
CA ILE A 91 -1.67 3.07 -3.02
C ILE A 91 -1.30 4.13 -4.06
N ILE A 92 -2.13 4.28 -5.11
CA ILE A 92 -1.95 5.33 -6.14
C ILE A 92 -1.95 6.72 -5.49
N THR A 93 -2.88 6.98 -4.57
CA THR A 93 -3.00 8.27 -3.89
C THR A 93 -1.76 8.61 -3.07
N ILE A 94 -1.19 7.63 -2.36
CA ILE A 94 0.04 7.81 -1.58
C ILE A 94 1.20 8.24 -2.49
N MET A 95 1.31 7.67 -3.70
CA MET A 95 2.43 7.93 -4.62
C MET A 95 2.20 9.13 -5.55
N GLY A 96 0.95 9.45 -5.86
CA GLY A 96 0.57 10.47 -6.85
C GLY A 96 0.54 11.88 -6.30
N ALA A 97 0.47 12.06 -4.98
CA ALA A 97 0.43 13.36 -4.34
C ALA A 97 1.55 13.47 -3.30
N GLU A 98 2.65 14.13 -3.67
CA GLU A 98 3.68 14.50 -2.70
C GLU A 98 3.05 15.35 -1.59
N PRO A 99 3.18 14.95 -0.31
CA PRO A 99 2.58 15.70 0.79
C PRO A 99 3.18 17.11 0.88
N SER A 100 2.37 18.15 0.76
CA SER A 100 2.84 19.51 0.97
C SER A 100 3.20 19.72 2.45
N VAL A 101 4.44 20.13 2.70
CA VAL A 101 4.82 20.66 4.02
C VAL A 101 4.08 21.98 4.17
N ARG A 102 3.04 22.04 5.02
CA ARG A 102 2.45 23.34 5.36
C ARG A 102 3.56 24.18 6.01
N PRO A 103 3.86 25.40 5.50
CA PRO A 103 4.75 26.29 6.22
C PRO A 103 4.11 26.56 7.58
N THR A 104 4.81 26.16 8.66
CA THR A 104 4.48 26.59 10.01
C THR A 104 4.59 28.11 9.99
N SER A 105 3.44 28.80 10.02
CA SER A 105 3.36 30.22 10.30
C SER A 105 4.13 30.46 11.61
N THR A 106 5.37 30.92 11.48
CA THR A 106 6.09 31.53 12.58
C THR A 106 5.37 32.84 12.79
N LYS A 107 4.49 32.87 13.79
CA LYS A 107 3.92 34.14 14.26
C LYS A 107 5.10 34.97 14.76
N GLU A 108 5.50 35.95 13.94
CA GLU A 108 6.34 37.06 14.38
C GLU A 108 5.72 37.64 15.64
N THR A 109 6.48 37.55 16.73
CA THR A 109 6.16 38.24 17.97
C THR A 109 6.53 39.70 17.74
N ARG A 110 5.55 40.59 17.77
CA ARG A 110 5.77 42.03 17.88
C ARG A 110 4.91 42.59 18.99
#